data_AF-T1BTC0-F1
#
_entry.id   AF-T1BTC0-F1
#
_cell.length_a   1.000
_cell.length_b   1.000
_cell.length_c   1.000
_cell.angle_alpha   90.00
_cell.angle_beta   90.00
_cell.angle_gamma   90.00
#
_symmetry.space_group_name_H-M   'P 1'
#
loop_
_entity.id
_entity.type
_entity.pdbx_description
1 polymer ?
#
loop_
_entity_poly.entity_id
_entity_poly.type
_entity_poly.pdbx_seq_one_letter_code
_entity_poly.pdbx_strand_id
1 'polypeptide(L)'
;SKADGRPVSLPVLADCQFAALVCGAHPYKIVQSHWHASPTETLMEKLGIDWQARKAEFEEYLKEVAAGRIETLYDPKRKITSGPGFKPDGQTAGRAG
;
A
#
# COMPACT_ATOMS: atom_id res chain seq x y z
N SER A 1 -0.17 -27.76 -3.16
CA SER A 1 -0.44 -28.95 -4.01
C SER A 1 0.89 -29.47 -4.54
N LYS A 2 1.33 -30.67 -4.10
CA LYS A 2 2.53 -31.30 -4.66
C LYS A 2 2.13 -32.07 -5.91
N ALA A 3 2.28 -31.47 -7.07
CA ALA A 3 2.39 -32.22 -8.31
C ALA A 3 3.87 -32.61 -8.47
N ASP A 4 4.15 -33.92 -8.38
CA ASP A 4 5.44 -34.52 -8.79
C ASP A 4 6.72 -34.14 -8.02
N GLY A 5 6.63 -33.87 -6.71
CA GLY A 5 7.82 -33.71 -5.84
C GLY A 5 8.67 -32.47 -6.11
N ARG A 6 8.38 -31.71 -7.17
CA ARG A 6 8.98 -30.40 -7.44
C ARG A 6 8.26 -29.34 -6.59
N PRO A 7 8.99 -28.45 -5.90
CA PRO A 7 8.38 -27.31 -5.24
C PRO A 7 7.77 -26.41 -6.30
N VAL A 8 6.47 -26.57 -6.57
CA VAL A 8 5.72 -25.67 -7.43
C VAL A 8 5.43 -24.43 -6.60
N SER A 9 6.16 -23.36 -6.90
CA SER A 9 5.93 -22.07 -6.27
C SER A 9 4.76 -21.37 -6.95
N LEU A 10 3.66 -21.19 -6.21
CA LEU A 10 2.45 -20.54 -6.73
C LEU A 10 2.21 -19.24 -5.97
N PRO A 11 2.03 -18.10 -6.66
CA PRO A 11 1.66 -16.85 -6.03
C PRO A 11 0.26 -16.99 -5.43
N VAL A 12 0.14 -16.66 -4.15
CA VAL A 12 -1.14 -16.57 -3.44
C VAL A 12 -1.40 -15.09 -3.16
N LEU A 13 -2.47 -14.56 -3.73
CA LEU A 13 -2.94 -13.19 -3.56
C LEU A 13 -4.46 -13.20 -3.43
N ALA A 14 -5.02 -12.29 -2.64
CA ALA A 14 -6.47 -12.09 -2.62
C ALA A 14 -6.94 -11.46 -3.94
N ASP A 15 -8.18 -11.75 -4.35
CA ASP A 15 -8.75 -11.20 -5.59
C ASP A 15 -8.73 -9.67 -5.62
N CYS A 16 -8.98 -9.03 -4.47
CA CYS A 16 -8.91 -7.57 -4.34
C CYS A 16 -7.48 -7.02 -4.53
N GLN A 17 -6.47 -7.74 -4.07
CA GLN A 17 -5.07 -7.39 -4.27
C GLN A 17 -4.68 -7.56 -5.73
N PHE A 18 -5.11 -8.64 -6.37
CA PHE A 18 -4.90 -8.85 -7.79
C PHE A 18 -5.60 -7.78 -8.63
N ALA A 19 -6.87 -7.49 -8.33
CA ALA A 19 -7.63 -6.41 -8.97
C ALA A 19 -6.92 -5.05 -8.82
N ALA A 20 -6.37 -4.75 -7.63
CA ALA A 20 -5.60 -3.54 -7.42
C ALA A 20 -4.33 -3.51 -8.29
N LEU A 21 -3.58 -4.62 -8.41
CA LEU A 21 -2.40 -4.72 -9.27
C LEU A 21 -2.74 -4.43 -10.74
N VAL A 22 -3.80 -5.04 -11.28
CA VAL A 22 -4.21 -4.81 -12.68
C VAL A 22 -4.74 -3.40 -12.92
N CYS A 23 -5.24 -2.73 -11.89
CA CYS A 23 -5.59 -1.30 -11.91
C CYS A 23 -4.38 -0.36 -11.76
N GLY A 24 -3.15 -0.90 -11.68
CA GLY A 24 -1.92 -0.11 -11.57
C GLY A 24 -1.53 0.28 -10.14
N ALA A 25 -2.13 -0.34 -9.11
CA ALA A 25 -1.73 -0.08 -7.73
C ALA A 25 -0.30 -0.53 -7.48
N HIS A 26 0.41 0.22 -6.63
CA HIS A 26 1.80 -0.07 -6.31
C HIS A 26 1.92 -1.40 -5.52
N PRO A 27 2.76 -2.37 -5.96
CA PRO A 27 2.83 -3.70 -5.37
C PRO A 27 3.28 -3.69 -3.89
N TYR A 28 4.23 -2.83 -3.54
CA TYR A 28 4.75 -2.75 -2.17
C TYR A 28 4.02 -1.77 -1.23
N LYS A 29 3.61 -0.59 -1.72
CA LYS A 29 2.92 0.43 -0.89
C LYS A 29 1.45 0.09 -0.61
N ILE A 30 0.72 -0.40 -1.60
CA ILE A 30 -0.74 -0.61 -1.52
C ILE A 30 -1.07 -2.10 -1.34
N VAL A 31 -0.53 -2.94 -2.21
CA VAL A 31 -0.87 -4.37 -2.24
C VAL A 31 -0.10 -5.17 -1.18
N GLN A 32 1.02 -4.62 -0.71
CA GLN A 32 1.85 -5.19 0.36
C GLN A 32 2.37 -6.60 0.00
N SER A 33 2.73 -6.80 -1.27
CA SER A 33 3.16 -8.10 -1.82
C SER A 33 4.33 -8.75 -1.07
N HIS A 34 5.18 -7.95 -0.40
CA HIS A 34 6.35 -8.41 0.35
C HIS A 34 6.03 -9.19 1.64
N TRP A 35 4.78 -9.15 2.13
CA TRP A 35 4.37 -9.94 3.30
C TRP A 35 3.86 -11.33 2.93
N HIS A 36 3.72 -11.63 1.64
CA HIS A 36 3.24 -12.94 1.19
C HIS A 36 4.37 -13.97 1.24
N ALA A 37 4.06 -15.16 1.76
CA ALA A 37 5.02 -16.27 1.85
C ALA A 37 5.32 -16.92 0.48
N SER A 38 4.51 -16.61 -0.53
CA SER A 38 4.69 -17.07 -1.91
C SER A 38 5.40 -16.00 -2.76
N PRO A 39 6.29 -16.39 -3.69
CA PRO A 39 6.87 -15.44 -4.62
C PRO A 39 5.81 -14.90 -5.56
N THR A 40 5.74 -13.58 -5.65
CA THR A 40 4.78 -12.84 -6.48
C THR A 40 5.47 -12.11 -7.64
N GLU A 41 6.81 -12.12 -7.68
CA GLU A 41 7.66 -11.44 -8.65
C GLU A 41 7.39 -11.94 -10.08
N THR A 42 7.32 -13.26 -10.29
CA THR A 42 6.99 -13.84 -11.60
C THR A 42 5.58 -13.49 -12.06
N LEU A 43 4.65 -13.26 -11.12
CA LEU A 43 3.32 -12.77 -11.47
C LEU A 43 3.39 -11.30 -11.90
N MET A 44 4.14 -10.46 -11.18
CA MET A 44 4.33 -9.05 -11.54
C MET A 44 4.97 -8.88 -12.91
N GLU A 45 5.99 -9.69 -13.23
CA GLU A 45 6.62 -9.71 -14.56
C GLU A 45 5.60 -10.03 -15.67
N LYS A 46 4.73 -11.03 -15.44
CA LYS A 46 3.65 -11.38 -16.38
C LYS A 46 2.61 -10.27 -16.54
N LEU A 47 2.40 -9.46 -15.52
CA LEU A 47 1.53 -8.29 -15.56
C LEU A 47 2.22 -7.07 -16.19
N GLY A 48 3.48 -7.18 -16.62
CA GLY A 48 4.26 -6.07 -17.18
C GLY A 48 4.72 -5.05 -16.13
N ILE A 49 4.75 -5.45 -14.85
CA ILE A 49 5.17 -4.59 -13.74
C ILE A 49 6.67 -4.80 -13.49
N ASP A 50 7.46 -3.74 -13.61
CA ASP A 50 8.86 -3.72 -13.18
C ASP A 50 8.93 -3.70 -11.64
N TRP A 51 8.86 -4.88 -11.04
CA TRP A 51 8.86 -5.03 -9.60
C TRP A 51 10.18 -4.59 -8.96
N GLN A 52 11.29 -4.64 -9.68
CA GLN A 52 12.60 -4.22 -9.17
C GLN A 52 12.63 -2.70 -9.01
N ALA A 53 12.20 -1.96 -10.03
CA ALA A 53 12.05 -0.52 -9.95
C ALA A 53 11.05 -0.12 -8.85
N ARG A 54 9.89 -0.79 -8.78
CA ARG A 54 8.89 -0.54 -7.72
C ARG A 54 9.43 -0.85 -6.32
N LYS A 55 10.32 -1.84 -6.18
CA LYS A 55 10.94 -2.15 -4.90
C LYS A 55 11.94 -1.07 -4.50
N ALA A 56 12.74 -0.58 -5.43
CA ALA A 56 13.65 0.54 -5.18
C ALA A 56 12.88 1.81 -4.77
N GLU A 57 11.80 2.16 -5.49
CA GLU A 57 10.87 3.25 -5.14
C GLU A 57 10.31 3.07 -3.72
N PHE A 58 9.97 1.84 -3.33
CA PHE A 58 9.46 1.54 -2.00
C PHE A 58 10.52 1.68 -0.91
N GLU A 59 11.74 1.19 -1.13
CA GLU A 59 12.85 1.31 -0.19
C GLU A 59 13.24 2.77 0.04
N GLU A 60 13.18 3.60 -1.00
CA GLU A 60 13.32 5.05 -0.87
C GLU A 60 12.18 5.67 -0.06
N TYR A 61 10.93 5.28 -0.35
CA TYR A 61 9.78 5.73 0.41
C TYR A 61 9.87 5.36 1.92
N LEU A 62 10.45 4.21 2.27
CA LEU A 62 10.66 3.85 3.68
C LEU A 62 11.58 4.84 4.42
N LYS A 63 12.52 5.49 3.73
CA LYS A 63 13.36 6.55 4.32
C LYS A 63 12.53 7.79 4.65
N GLU A 64 11.60 8.15 3.78
CA GLU A 64 10.65 9.24 4.00
C GLU A 64 9.72 8.94 5.18
N VAL A 65 9.22 7.71 5.25
CA VAL A 65 8.41 7.22 6.39
C VAL A 65 9.20 7.29 7.70
N ALA A 66 10.45 6.85 7.71
CA ALA A 66 11.32 6.93 8.88
C ALA A 66 11.57 8.38 9.32
N ALA A 67 11.57 9.32 8.38
CA ALA A 67 11.68 10.75 8.63
C ALA A 67 10.31 11.43 8.94
N GLY A 68 9.24 10.65 9.11
CA GLY A 68 7.90 11.12 9.46
C GLY A 68 7.08 11.68 8.29
N ARG A 69 7.55 11.55 7.05
CA ARG A 69 6.90 12.04 5.83
C ARG A 69 6.14 10.91 5.15
N ILE A 70 5.02 10.53 5.74
CA ILE A 70 4.18 9.43 5.26
C ILE A 70 3.19 9.96 4.22
N GLU A 71 3.16 9.32 3.05
CA GLU A 71 2.14 9.54 2.04
C GLU A 71 0.81 8.98 2.57
N THR A 72 -0.18 9.84 2.76
CA THR A 72 -1.51 9.42 3.22
C THR A 72 -2.48 9.48 2.05
N LEU A 73 -3.16 8.36 1.75
CA LEU A 73 -4.20 8.27 0.71
C LEU A 73 -5.43 9.14 1.00
N TYR A 74 -5.49 9.71 2.20
CA TYR A 74 -6.57 10.53 2.68
C TYR A 74 -6.02 11.74 3.42
N ASP A 75 -6.57 12.91 3.16
CA ASP A 75 -6.23 14.11 3.92
C ASP A 75 -6.74 13.92 5.37
N PRO A 76 -5.85 13.85 6.38
CA PRO A 76 -6.27 13.67 7.77
C PRO A 76 -7.22 14.76 8.26
N LYS A 77 -7.21 15.95 7.62
CA LYS A 77 -8.12 17.07 7.92
C LYS A 77 -9.51 16.89 7.33
N ARG A 78 -9.65 16.02 6.33
CA ARG A 78 -10.92 15.65 5.73
C ARG A 78 -11.58 14.47 6.42
N LYS A 79 -10.94 13.89 7.48
CA LYS A 79 -11.57 12.96 8.44
C LYS A 79 -13.00 13.39 8.61
N ILE A 80 -13.96 12.46 8.53
CA ILE A 80 -15.34 12.77 8.85
C ILE A 80 -15.33 13.37 10.25
N THR A 81 -15.34 14.70 10.21
CA THR A 81 -15.76 15.64 11.21
C THR A 81 -17.00 15.13 11.89
N SER A 82 -17.93 14.67 11.02
CA SER A 82 -19.32 15.11 10.91
C SER A 82 -20.43 14.14 10.59
N GLY A 83 -21.58 14.33 11.25
CA GLY A 83 -22.76 13.47 11.23
C GLY A 83 -23.27 13.21 12.66
N PRO A 84 -24.31 12.39 12.89
CA PRO A 84 -24.54 11.78 14.20
C PRO A 84 -23.24 11.10 14.65
N GLY A 85 -22.55 11.70 15.62
CA GLY A 85 -21.16 11.32 16.00
C GLY A 85 -20.07 12.35 15.68
N PHE A 86 -20.38 13.54 15.14
CA PHE A 86 -19.42 14.63 14.90
C PHE A 86 -18.79 15.19 16.17
N LYS A 87 -17.50 15.53 16.16
CA LYS A 87 -16.94 16.53 17.10
C LYS A 87 -15.92 17.46 16.40
N PRO A 88 -16.03 18.80 16.56
CA PRO A 88 -15.12 19.74 15.90
C PRO A 88 -13.83 19.92 16.70
N ASP A 89 -12.71 20.00 16.01
CA ASP A 89 -11.50 20.61 16.55
C ASP A 89 -11.63 22.13 16.44
N GLY A 90 -11.96 22.79 17.55
CA GLY A 90 -11.99 24.25 17.66
C GLY A 90 -11.02 24.75 18.72
N GLN A 91 -9.83 25.20 18.31
CA GLN A 91 -9.12 26.36 18.88
C GLN A 91 -7.78 26.63 18.17
N THR A 92 -7.86 27.35 17.06
CA THR A 92 -6.85 28.35 16.69
C THR A 92 -7.62 29.59 16.26
N ALA A 93 -8.18 30.29 17.24
CA ALA A 93 -8.80 31.60 17.04
C ALA A 93 -8.05 32.63 17.88
N GLY A 94 -7.45 33.60 17.20
CA GLY A 94 -7.48 34.98 17.68
C GLY A 94 -6.47 35.37 18.74
N ARG A 95 -5.36 35.92 18.26
CA ARG A 95 -4.63 37.02 18.90
C ARG A 95 -5.61 38.16 19.24
N ALA A 96 -5.76 38.51 20.51
CA ALA A 96 -6.25 39.79 21.04
C ALA A 96 -5.58 39.90 22.43
N GLY A 97 -4.76 40.90 22.72
CA GLY A 97 -5.13 42.31 22.74
C GLY A 97 -5.19 42.69 24.21
#